data_AF-A0A0N4Y0V3-F1
#
_entry.id   AF-A0A0N4Y0V3-F1
#
_cell.length_a   1.000
_cell.length_b   1.000
_cell.length_c   1.000
_cell.angle_alpha   90.00
_cell.angle_beta   90.00
_cell.angle_gamma   90.00
#
_symmetry.space_group_name_H-M   'P 1'
#
loop_
_entity.id
_entity.type
_entity.pdbx_description
1 polymer ?
#
loop_
_entity_poly.entity_id
_entity_poly.type
_entity_poly.pdbx_seq_one_letter_code
_entity_poly.pdbx_strand_id
1 'polypeptide(L)'
;MLSTIFGAYLFLAASLISIPVYLAILYVIAGHRRLRVFGTAFYSVVLSNGIFDLAGAVLFAVAGCAPLTIFKEVFWNSRKTYLPVIGLALNVMFLYIRLFGLVTLVLERTFATLCRTSTYIKWQQRPICCSSTIIRWLIALTLSWPMFIQMDISYKKNSHGEIMPSIPADRIQTDILLAGVVTWTCVLVNSTIYAGILLKMVTKCSMPVDHEWRYTLQALVLTLAPAAMAVHFTYIYITIDKARLPTNSFDEMTRWFMLYNVLLSYLPPWLLLLFNEEIRKGLAAIGNPAVTPLPDGNGSCVIRIPICSR
;
A
#
# COMPACT_ATOMS: atom_id res chain seq x y z
N MET A 1 -2.35 1.74 -26.65
CA MET A 1 -0.92 1.41 -26.74
C MET A 1 -0.02 2.54 -26.26
N LEU A 2 -0.18 3.78 -26.76
CA LEU A 2 0.56 4.94 -26.20
C LEU A 2 0.37 5.07 -24.68
N SER A 3 -0.84 4.80 -24.19
CA SER A 3 -1.21 4.86 -22.78
C SER A 3 -0.53 3.83 -21.86
N THR A 4 -0.28 2.58 -22.31
CA THR A 4 0.39 1.55 -21.47
C THR A 4 1.89 1.80 -21.36
N ILE A 5 2.55 2.11 -22.47
CA ILE A 5 3.99 2.42 -22.49
C ILE A 5 4.23 3.72 -21.71
N PHE A 6 3.38 4.73 -21.91
CA PHE A 6 3.42 5.96 -21.11
C PHE A 6 3.22 5.66 -19.62
N GLY A 7 2.28 4.78 -19.25
CA GLY A 7 2.08 4.36 -17.86
C GLY A 7 3.32 3.70 -17.25
N ALA A 8 4.04 2.87 -18.01
CA ALA A 8 5.29 2.24 -17.55
C ALA A 8 6.38 3.30 -17.33
N TYR A 9 6.57 4.23 -18.28
CA TYR A 9 7.53 5.33 -18.11
C TYR A 9 7.17 6.26 -16.96
N LEU A 10 5.88 6.57 -16.78
CA LEU A 10 5.39 7.35 -15.64
C LEU A 10 5.70 6.63 -14.32
N PHE A 11 5.44 5.32 -14.23
CA PHE A 11 5.78 4.52 -13.07
C PHE A 11 7.28 4.55 -12.79
N LEU A 12 8.13 4.33 -13.79
CA LEU A 12 9.58 4.33 -13.63
C LEU A 12 10.12 5.72 -13.23
N ALA A 13 9.60 6.80 -13.83
CA ALA A 13 9.97 8.17 -13.46
C ALA A 13 9.54 8.50 -12.02
N ALA A 14 8.31 8.14 -11.63
CA ALA A 14 7.84 8.30 -10.26
C ALA A 14 8.68 7.47 -9.27
N SER A 15 9.11 6.27 -9.67
CA SER A 15 9.99 5.39 -8.88
C SER A 15 11.35 6.01 -8.62
N LEU A 16 11.96 6.62 -9.65
CA LEU A 16 13.28 7.25 -9.55
C LEU A 16 13.32 8.36 -8.48
N ILE A 17 12.23 9.12 -8.36
CA ILE A 17 12.12 10.21 -7.38
C ILE A 17 11.63 9.68 -6.02
N SER A 18 10.63 8.81 -6.02
CA SER A 18 9.93 8.42 -4.79
C SER A 18 10.68 7.37 -3.97
N ILE A 19 11.44 6.47 -4.60
CA ILE A 19 12.18 5.42 -3.87
C ILE A 19 13.24 6.02 -2.92
N PRO A 20 14.11 6.97 -3.35
CA PRO A 20 15.08 7.60 -2.45
C PRO A 20 14.41 8.30 -1.26
N VAL A 21 13.31 9.02 -1.53
CA VAL A 21 12.52 9.71 -0.50
C VAL A 21 11.94 8.71 0.49
N TYR A 22 11.37 7.60 -0.01
CA TYR A 22 10.78 6.57 0.83
C TYR A 22 11.84 5.89 1.69
N LEU A 23 13.00 5.55 1.12
CA LEU A 23 14.13 4.98 1.86
C LEU A 23 14.60 5.91 2.98
N ALA A 24 14.69 7.22 2.72
CA ALA A 24 15.06 8.20 3.74
C ALA A 24 14.04 8.25 4.90
N ILE A 25 12.74 8.21 4.61
CA ILE A 25 11.68 8.15 5.63
C ILE A 25 11.81 6.89 6.48
N LEU A 26 11.96 5.72 5.83
CA LEU A 26 12.12 4.45 6.53
C LEU A 26 13.39 4.41 7.36
N TYR A 27 14.48 5.00 6.87
CA TYR A 27 15.72 5.16 7.60
C TYR A 27 15.54 6.01 8.87
N VAL A 28 14.85 7.15 8.79
CA VAL A 28 14.55 7.98 9.97
C VAL A 28 13.75 7.18 11.00
N ILE A 29 12.68 6.51 10.57
CA ILE A 29 11.82 5.72 11.46
C ILE A 29 12.61 4.58 12.10
N ALA A 30 13.43 3.86 11.33
CA ALA A 30 14.23 2.73 11.81
C ALA A 30 15.37 3.18 12.72
N GLY A 31 16.13 4.21 12.33
CA GLY A 31 17.28 4.72 13.05
C GLY A 31 16.91 5.36 14.39
N HIS A 32 15.75 6.00 14.48
CA HIS A 32 15.27 6.64 15.69
C HIS A 32 14.28 5.78 16.49
N ARG A 33 14.20 4.46 16.25
CA ARG A 33 13.30 3.54 16.97
C ARG A 33 13.43 3.56 18.49
N ARG A 34 14.60 3.97 19.01
CA ARG A 34 14.86 4.10 20.46
C ARG A 34 14.14 5.30 21.07
N LEU A 35 13.78 6.31 20.28
CA LEU A 35 12.98 7.44 20.74
C LEU A 35 11.54 6.96 20.99
N ARG A 36 10.95 7.37 22.12
CA ARG A 36 9.56 7.00 22.50
C ARG A 36 8.54 7.29 21.40
N VAL A 37 8.77 8.33 20.60
CA VAL A 37 7.90 8.73 19.48
C VAL A 37 7.86 7.64 18.40
N PHE A 38 9.02 7.13 17.98
CA PHE A 38 9.13 6.11 16.90
C PHE A 38 9.08 4.66 17.40
N GLY A 39 9.17 4.44 18.71
CA GLY A 39 9.06 3.12 19.35
C GLY A 39 7.63 2.55 19.45
N THR A 40 6.63 3.18 18.83
CA THR A 40 5.23 2.72 18.90
C THR A 40 4.90 1.62 17.89
N ALA A 41 3.85 0.83 18.16
CA ALA A 41 3.38 -0.19 17.21
C ALA A 41 2.95 0.41 15.86
N PHE A 42 2.42 1.64 15.88
CA PHE A 42 2.06 2.38 14.67
C PHE A 42 3.25 2.54 13.72
N TYR A 43 4.39 3.07 14.19
CA TYR A 43 5.58 3.24 13.35
C TYR A 43 6.21 1.91 12.91
N SER A 44 6.02 0.86 13.71
CA SER A 44 6.44 -0.48 13.30
C SER A 44 5.60 -1.02 12.14
N VAL A 45 4.27 -0.83 12.17
CA VAL A 45 3.38 -1.17 11.04
C VAL A 45 3.67 -0.29 9.83
N VAL A 46 3.94 1.01 10.01
CA VAL A 46 4.35 1.91 8.91
C VAL A 46 5.65 1.42 8.27
N LEU A 47 6.65 1.02 9.06
CA LEU A 47 7.91 0.48 8.55
C LEU A 47 7.68 -0.80 7.74
N SER A 48 6.85 -1.71 8.27
CA SER A 48 6.48 -2.94 7.57
C SER A 48 5.76 -2.66 6.24
N ASN A 49 4.77 -1.76 6.24
CA ASN A 49 4.07 -1.34 5.02
C ASN A 49 5.05 -0.77 4.00
N GLY A 50 5.96 0.11 4.43
CA GLY A 50 6.94 0.72 3.52
C GLY A 50 7.89 -0.29 2.87
N ILE A 51 8.29 -1.35 3.59
CA ILE A 51 9.06 -2.44 2.99
C ILE A 51 8.26 -3.16 1.90
N PHE A 52 6.97 -3.43 2.13
CA PHE A 52 6.12 -4.07 1.12
C PHE A 52 5.78 -3.16 -0.06
N ASP A 53 5.65 -1.85 0.17
CA ASP A 53 5.44 -0.88 -0.90
C ASP A 53 6.64 -0.80 -1.83
N LEU A 54 7.86 -0.80 -1.27
CA LEU A 54 9.12 -0.83 -2.02
C LEU A 54 9.33 -2.17 -2.73
N ALA A 55 9.13 -3.29 -2.04
CA ALA A 55 9.25 -4.62 -2.64
C ALA A 55 8.21 -4.81 -3.78
N GLY A 56 6.97 -4.35 -3.56
CA GLY A 56 5.93 -4.35 -4.58
C GLY A 56 6.28 -3.45 -5.76
N ALA A 57 6.88 -2.28 -5.53
CA ALA A 57 7.35 -1.39 -6.59
C ALA A 57 8.48 -1.99 -7.44
N VAL A 58 9.48 -2.59 -6.79
CA VAL A 58 10.59 -3.28 -7.48
C VAL A 58 10.07 -4.46 -8.29
N LEU A 59 9.20 -5.28 -7.69
CA LEU A 59 8.56 -6.39 -8.38
C LEU A 59 7.75 -5.89 -9.58
N PHE A 60 7.00 -4.81 -9.44
CA PHE A 60 6.22 -4.24 -10.54
C PHE A 60 7.11 -3.67 -11.64
N ALA A 61 8.25 -3.07 -11.30
CA ALA A 61 9.24 -2.65 -12.30
C ALA A 61 9.77 -3.85 -13.10
N VAL A 62 10.15 -4.93 -12.42
CA VAL A 62 10.76 -6.12 -13.04
C VAL A 62 9.74 -6.98 -13.79
N ALA A 63 8.56 -7.19 -13.24
CA ALA A 63 7.57 -8.13 -13.79
C ALA A 63 6.39 -7.46 -14.51
N GLY A 64 6.05 -6.22 -14.14
CA GLY A 64 4.97 -5.45 -14.75
C GLY A 64 5.42 -4.55 -15.90
N CYS A 65 6.59 -3.90 -15.76
CA CYS A 65 7.09 -2.96 -16.78
C CYS A 65 8.03 -3.61 -17.81
N ALA A 66 8.80 -4.64 -17.44
CA ALA A 66 9.67 -5.36 -18.38
C ALA A 66 8.97 -5.87 -19.66
N PRO A 67 7.75 -6.45 -19.62
CA PRO A 67 7.03 -6.86 -20.84
C PRO A 67 6.65 -5.71 -21.79
N LEU A 68 6.75 -4.46 -21.35
CA LEU A 68 6.30 -3.26 -22.07
C LEU A 68 7.43 -2.28 -22.42
N THR A 69 8.66 -2.61 -22.05
CA THR A 69 9.85 -1.76 -22.23
C THR A 69 10.89 -2.46 -23.10
N ILE A 70 12.11 -1.93 -23.14
CA ILE A 70 13.25 -2.51 -23.89
C ILE A 70 13.58 -3.96 -23.51
N PHE A 71 13.11 -4.45 -22.36
CA PHE A 71 13.32 -5.84 -21.91
C PHE A 71 12.25 -6.83 -22.39
N LYS A 72 11.30 -6.38 -23.23
CA LYS A 72 10.16 -7.18 -23.71
C LYS A 72 10.57 -8.53 -24.30
N GLU A 73 11.56 -8.56 -25.19
CA GLU A 73 11.98 -9.82 -25.84
C GLU A 73 12.60 -10.79 -24.84
N VAL A 74 13.45 -10.32 -23.94
CA VAL A 74 14.08 -11.15 -22.89
C VAL A 74 13.02 -11.70 -21.93
N PHE A 75 12.07 -10.87 -21.51
CA PHE A 75 10.98 -11.26 -20.63
C PHE A 75 10.11 -12.34 -21.27
N TRP A 76 9.69 -12.15 -22.53
CA TRP A 76 8.86 -13.14 -23.23
C TRP A 76 9.64 -14.37 -23.70
N ASN A 77 10.95 -14.30 -23.90
CA ASN A 77 11.78 -15.48 -24.16
C ASN A 77 11.90 -16.37 -22.91
N SER A 78 11.72 -15.80 -21.73
CA SER A 78 11.70 -16.51 -20.44
C SER A 78 10.37 -17.19 -20.13
N ARG A 79 9.47 -17.36 -21.12
CA ARG A 79 8.20 -18.08 -20.96
C ARG A 79 8.39 -19.54 -20.51
N LYS A 80 9.47 -20.20 -20.96
CA LYS A 80 9.79 -21.58 -20.57
C LYS A 80 10.08 -21.74 -19.08
N THR A 81 10.43 -20.65 -18.38
CA THR A 81 10.73 -20.64 -16.94
C THR A 81 9.58 -20.09 -16.11
N TYR A 82 8.36 -20.02 -16.65
CA TYR A 82 7.14 -19.53 -15.99
C TYR A 82 7.22 -18.08 -15.44
N LEU A 83 8.26 -17.32 -15.81
CA LEU A 83 8.52 -15.98 -15.29
C LEU A 83 7.32 -15.01 -15.46
N PRO A 84 6.61 -14.97 -16.60
CA PRO A 84 5.46 -14.07 -16.75
C PRO A 84 4.28 -14.43 -15.83
N VAL A 85 4.03 -15.72 -15.61
CA VAL A 85 2.93 -16.21 -14.77
C VAL A 85 3.21 -15.91 -13.30
N ILE A 86 4.41 -16.27 -12.83
CA ILE A 86 4.88 -16.00 -11.47
C ILE A 86 4.91 -14.48 -11.23
N GLY A 87 5.38 -13.70 -12.20
CA GLY A 87 5.39 -12.25 -12.14
C GLY A 87 3.99 -11.65 -11.95
N LEU A 88 2.99 -12.13 -12.71
CA LEU A 88 1.60 -11.69 -12.56
C LEU A 88 1.04 -12.05 -11.18
N ALA A 89 1.20 -13.31 -10.76
CA ALA A 89 0.69 -13.79 -9.47
C ALA A 89 1.32 -13.04 -8.29
N LEU A 90 2.64 -12.81 -8.33
CA LEU A 90 3.33 -12.02 -7.30
C LEU A 90 2.83 -10.57 -7.29
N ASN A 91 2.58 -9.95 -8.44
CA ASN A 91 2.06 -8.58 -8.48
C ASN A 91 0.68 -8.46 -7.81
N VAL A 92 -0.20 -9.45 -8.01
CA VAL A 92 -1.51 -9.51 -7.34
C VAL A 92 -1.35 -9.83 -5.85
N MET A 93 -0.45 -10.75 -5.48
CA MET A 93 -0.14 -11.03 -4.07
C MET A 93 0.32 -9.76 -3.34
N PHE A 94 1.27 -9.01 -3.89
CA PHE A 94 1.77 -7.76 -3.31
C PHE A 94 0.71 -6.66 -3.30
N LEU A 95 -0.23 -6.65 -4.26
CA LEU A 95 -1.40 -5.80 -4.18
C LEU A 95 -2.22 -6.08 -2.91
N TYR A 96 -2.55 -7.34 -2.66
CA TYR A 96 -3.30 -7.74 -1.47
C TYR A 96 -2.55 -7.44 -0.17
N ILE A 97 -1.24 -7.72 -0.11
CA ILE A 97 -0.42 -7.38 1.07
C ILE A 97 -0.51 -5.88 1.39
N ARG A 98 -0.42 -5.01 0.38
CA ARG A 98 -0.51 -3.56 0.55
C ARG A 98 -1.90 -3.12 1.00
N LEU A 99 -2.97 -3.68 0.42
CA LEU A 99 -4.34 -3.39 0.83
C LEU A 99 -4.61 -3.79 2.29
N PHE A 100 -4.19 -4.99 2.72
CA PHE A 100 -4.29 -5.40 4.12
C PHE A 100 -3.37 -4.59 5.04
N GLY A 101 -2.25 -4.10 4.53
CA GLY A 101 -1.39 -3.14 5.22
C GLY A 101 -2.08 -1.83 5.54
N LEU A 102 -2.90 -1.31 4.62
CA LEU A 102 -3.74 -0.14 4.88
C LEU A 102 -4.76 -0.44 5.99
N VAL A 103 -5.48 -1.56 5.91
CA VAL A 103 -6.46 -1.97 6.94
C VAL A 103 -5.81 -2.09 8.32
N THR A 104 -4.62 -2.70 8.38
CA THR A 104 -3.87 -2.83 9.65
C THR A 104 -3.49 -1.47 10.22
N LEU A 105 -3.05 -0.54 9.37
CA LEU A 105 -2.71 0.83 9.79
C LEU A 105 -3.94 1.56 10.36
N VAL A 106 -5.11 1.37 9.74
CA VAL A 106 -6.38 1.92 10.22
C VAL A 106 -6.74 1.34 11.58
N LEU A 107 -6.68 0.02 11.71
CA LEU A 107 -6.98 -0.68 12.96
C LEU A 107 -6.09 -0.20 14.10
N GLU A 108 -4.77 -0.13 13.91
CA GLU A 108 -3.83 0.37 14.91
C GLU A 108 -4.16 1.79 15.39
N ARG A 109 -4.58 2.67 14.48
CA ARG A 109 -5.00 4.05 14.82
C ARG A 109 -6.29 4.07 15.63
N THR A 110 -7.24 3.22 15.29
CA THR A 110 -8.50 3.08 16.02
C THR A 110 -8.27 2.56 17.42
N PHE A 111 -7.40 1.55 17.58
CA PHE A 111 -7.04 1.07 18.90
C PHE A 111 -6.33 2.15 19.73
N ALA A 112 -5.41 2.91 19.14
CA ALA A 112 -4.75 4.02 19.84
C ALA A 112 -5.72 5.12 20.32
N THR A 113 -6.80 5.38 19.57
CA THR A 113 -7.79 6.45 19.86
C THR A 113 -8.97 5.99 20.70
N LEU A 114 -9.36 4.71 20.62
CA LEU A 114 -10.51 4.14 21.35
C LEU A 114 -10.10 3.43 22.66
N CYS A 115 -8.98 2.72 22.67
CA CYS A 115 -8.59 1.80 23.75
C CYS A 115 -7.39 2.34 24.53
N ARG A 116 -7.58 3.44 25.26
CA ARG A 116 -6.54 4.08 26.09
C ARG A 116 -6.39 3.40 27.47
N THR A 117 -6.38 2.07 27.52
CA THR A 117 -6.36 1.28 28.77
C THR A 117 -4.93 0.80 29.09
N SER A 118 -4.53 0.80 30.37
CA SER A 118 -3.15 0.47 30.80
C SER A 118 -2.66 -0.93 30.38
N THR A 119 -3.59 -1.90 30.25
CA THR A 119 -3.30 -3.26 29.76
C THR A 119 -2.91 -3.29 28.28
N TYR A 120 -3.46 -2.39 27.46
CA TYR A 120 -3.21 -2.34 26.03
C TYR A 120 -1.81 -1.78 25.71
N ILE A 121 -1.35 -0.77 26.47
CA ILE A 121 0.00 -0.21 26.34
C ILE A 121 1.07 -1.32 26.53
N LYS A 122 0.82 -2.27 27.44
CA LYS A 122 1.70 -3.44 27.65
C LYS A 122 1.62 -4.45 26.50
N TRP A 123 0.47 -4.60 25.87
CA TRP A 123 0.29 -5.46 24.70
C TRP A 123 0.97 -4.86 23.46
N GLN A 124 0.84 -3.56 23.26
CA GLN A 124 1.42 -2.78 22.16
C GLN A 124 2.96 -2.75 22.18
N GLN A 125 3.60 -3.02 23.33
CA GLN A 125 5.05 -3.18 23.47
C GLN A 125 5.59 -4.55 23.03
N ARG A 126 4.72 -5.51 22.67
CA ARG A 126 5.13 -6.80 22.10
C ARG A 126 5.45 -6.67 20.60
N PRO A 127 6.18 -7.63 19.99
CA PRO A 127 6.51 -7.59 18.55
C PRO A 127 5.29 -7.90 17.65
N ILE A 128 4.17 -7.19 17.85
CA ILE A 128 2.94 -7.28 17.04
C ILE A 128 3.25 -6.98 15.57
N CYS A 129 4.26 -6.15 15.29
CA CYS A 129 4.73 -5.89 13.93
C CYS A 129 5.08 -7.17 13.15
N CYS A 130 5.80 -8.11 13.78
CA CYS A 130 6.20 -9.35 13.11
C CYS A 130 4.99 -10.25 12.88
N SER A 131 4.14 -10.43 13.89
CA SER A 131 2.94 -11.26 13.78
C SER A 131 1.93 -10.71 12.76
N SER A 132 1.65 -9.41 12.79
CA SER A 132 0.79 -8.74 11.81
C SER A 132 1.34 -8.84 10.39
N THR A 133 2.66 -8.75 10.23
CA THR A 133 3.32 -8.93 8.93
C THR A 133 3.13 -10.34 8.39
N ILE A 134 3.39 -11.36 9.21
CA ILE A 134 3.25 -12.77 8.82
C ILE A 134 1.79 -13.07 8.46
N ILE A 135 0.84 -12.63 9.27
CA ILE A 135 -0.60 -12.85 9.02
C ILE A 135 -1.03 -12.25 7.68
N ARG A 136 -0.65 -11.00 7.40
CA ARG A 136 -0.96 -10.34 6.12
C ARG A 136 -0.40 -11.10 4.94
N TRP A 137 0.83 -11.59 5.07
CA TRP A 137 1.49 -12.36 4.02
C TRP A 137 0.78 -13.68 3.76
N LEU A 138 0.41 -14.42 4.81
CA LEU A 138 -0.32 -15.67 4.70
C LEU A 138 -1.71 -15.48 4.06
N ILE A 139 -2.46 -14.45 4.47
CA ILE A 139 -3.77 -14.15 3.89
C ILE A 139 -3.63 -13.80 2.42
N ALA A 140 -2.68 -12.92 2.07
CA ALA A 140 -2.47 -12.52 0.68
C ALA A 140 -2.01 -13.68 -0.22
N LEU A 141 -1.13 -14.55 0.29
CA LEU A 141 -0.71 -15.77 -0.41
C LEU A 141 -1.91 -16.69 -0.63
N THR A 142 -2.73 -16.91 0.40
CA THR A 142 -3.92 -17.78 0.31
C THR A 142 -4.91 -17.25 -0.75
N LEU A 143 -5.15 -15.95 -0.78
CA LEU A 143 -6.07 -15.32 -1.74
C LEU A 143 -5.50 -15.27 -3.17
N SER A 144 -4.19 -15.16 -3.33
CA SER A 144 -3.53 -15.16 -4.65
C SER A 144 -3.18 -16.57 -5.15
N TRP A 145 -3.31 -17.59 -4.30
CA TRP A 145 -3.01 -18.98 -4.60
C TRP A 145 -3.66 -19.51 -5.90
N PRO A 146 -4.94 -19.19 -6.22
CA PRO A 146 -5.54 -19.62 -7.48
C PRO A 146 -4.74 -19.19 -8.71
N MET A 147 -4.13 -18.00 -8.70
CA MET A 147 -3.33 -17.50 -9.81
C MET A 147 -2.01 -18.27 -9.98
N PHE A 148 -1.45 -18.82 -8.90
CA PHE A 148 -0.26 -19.67 -8.96
C PHE A 148 -0.56 -21.06 -9.54
N ILE A 149 -1.77 -21.59 -9.35
CA ILE A 149 -2.17 -22.91 -9.88
C ILE A 149 -2.66 -22.81 -11.33
N GLN A 150 -3.25 -21.69 -11.75
CA GLN A 150 -3.77 -21.49 -13.10
C GLN A 150 -2.66 -21.28 -14.16
N MET A 151 -1.69 -22.20 -14.21
CA MET A 151 -0.46 -22.15 -15.03
C MET A 151 -0.68 -22.23 -16.56
N ASP A 152 -1.90 -22.44 -17.05
CA ASP A 152 -2.23 -22.53 -18.47
C ASP A 152 -2.48 -21.17 -19.13
N ILE A 153 -1.56 -20.21 -18.92
CA ILE A 153 -1.60 -18.95 -19.65
C ILE A 153 -1.08 -19.21 -21.07
N SER A 154 -1.99 -19.26 -22.04
CA SER A 154 -1.63 -19.27 -23.46
C SER A 154 -1.11 -17.90 -23.88
N TYR A 155 -0.22 -17.81 -24.87
CA TYR A 155 0.30 -16.53 -25.36
C TYR A 155 -0.17 -16.33 -26.80
N LYS A 156 -0.82 -15.20 -27.07
CA LYS A 156 -1.26 -14.84 -28.41
C LYS A 156 -0.57 -13.56 -28.86
N LYS A 157 -0.29 -13.48 -30.17
CA LYS A 157 0.05 -12.20 -30.78
C LYS A 157 -1.23 -11.38 -30.94
N ASN A 158 -1.24 -10.17 -30.42
CA ASN A 158 -2.33 -9.22 -30.64
C ASN A 158 -2.33 -8.76 -32.12
N SER A 159 -3.34 -7.97 -32.50
CA SER A 159 -3.48 -7.39 -33.84
C SER A 159 -2.30 -6.51 -34.29
N HIS A 160 -1.41 -6.14 -33.37
CA HIS A 160 -0.22 -5.32 -33.60
C HIS A 160 1.07 -6.16 -33.60
N GLY A 161 0.96 -7.50 -33.58
CA GLY A 161 2.09 -8.42 -33.62
C GLY A 161 2.78 -8.68 -32.28
N GLU A 162 2.25 -8.16 -31.18
CA GLU A 162 2.85 -8.25 -29.85
C GLU A 162 2.36 -9.46 -29.07
N ILE A 163 3.28 -10.12 -28.37
CA ILE A 163 2.98 -11.27 -27.53
C ILE A 163 2.34 -10.79 -26.23
N MET A 164 1.12 -11.23 -25.97
CA MET A 164 0.37 -10.94 -24.76
C MET A 164 -0.16 -12.23 -24.12
N PRO A 165 -0.34 -12.26 -22.79
CA PRO A 165 -0.97 -13.38 -22.12
C PRO A 165 -2.45 -13.43 -22.54
N SER A 166 -2.89 -14.59 -22.98
CA SER A 166 -4.25 -14.92 -23.35
C SER A 166 -4.80 -15.87 -22.30
N ILE A 167 -5.55 -15.30 -21.36
CA ILE A 167 -6.21 -16.01 -20.27
C ILE A 167 -7.67 -16.28 -20.69
N PRO A 168 -8.21 -17.49 -20.49
CA PRO A 168 -9.62 -17.77 -20.71
C PRO A 168 -10.54 -16.77 -19.98
N ALA A 169 -11.64 -16.37 -20.63
CA ALA A 169 -12.53 -15.30 -20.15
C ALA A 169 -13.20 -15.65 -18.80
N ASP A 170 -13.52 -16.92 -18.59
CA ASP A 170 -14.08 -17.47 -17.35
C ASP A 170 -13.10 -17.34 -16.17
N ARG A 171 -11.81 -17.61 -16.42
CA ARG A 171 -10.77 -17.55 -15.38
C ARG A 171 -10.45 -16.10 -14.99
N ILE A 172 -10.25 -15.24 -15.99
CA ILE A 172 -9.97 -13.81 -15.72
C ILE A 172 -11.15 -13.12 -15.03
N GLN A 173 -12.38 -13.50 -15.34
CA GLN A 173 -13.58 -12.98 -14.66
C GLN A 173 -13.58 -13.33 -13.17
N THR A 174 -13.19 -14.57 -12.82
CA THR A 174 -13.11 -15.04 -11.44
C THR A 174 -12.04 -14.28 -10.65
N ASP A 175 -10.85 -14.07 -11.25
CA ASP A 175 -9.76 -13.34 -10.61
C ASP A 175 -10.10 -11.85 -10.40
N ILE A 176 -10.76 -11.22 -11.38
CA ILE A 176 -11.22 -9.83 -11.29
C ILE A 176 -12.32 -9.69 -10.23
N LEU A 177 -13.24 -10.64 -10.16
CA LEU A 177 -14.27 -10.66 -9.11
C LEU A 177 -13.63 -10.74 -7.73
N LEU A 178 -12.67 -11.65 -7.55
CA LEU A 178 -11.95 -11.80 -6.28
C LEU A 178 -11.19 -10.53 -5.91
N ALA A 179 -10.46 -9.93 -6.85
CA ALA A 179 -9.76 -8.66 -6.62
C ALA A 179 -10.75 -7.51 -6.27
N GLY A 180 -11.91 -7.48 -6.92
CA GLY A 180 -13.01 -6.56 -6.60
C GLY A 180 -13.56 -6.77 -5.19
N VAL A 181 -13.83 -8.01 -4.77
CA VAL A 181 -14.30 -8.32 -3.42
C VAL A 181 -13.27 -7.93 -2.37
N VAL A 182 -11.99 -8.24 -2.58
CA VAL A 182 -10.90 -7.90 -1.64
C VAL A 182 -10.73 -6.38 -1.52
N THR A 183 -10.77 -5.65 -2.64
CA THR A 183 -10.67 -4.18 -2.62
C THR A 183 -11.88 -3.54 -1.96
N TRP A 184 -13.11 -3.95 -2.29
CA TRP A 184 -14.33 -3.44 -1.65
C TRP A 184 -14.36 -3.70 -0.15
N THR A 185 -14.02 -4.91 0.29
CA THR A 185 -13.97 -5.24 1.72
C THR A 185 -12.96 -4.36 2.46
N CYS A 186 -11.76 -4.15 1.91
CA CYS A 186 -10.77 -3.24 2.49
C CYS A 186 -11.28 -1.79 2.55
N VAL A 187 -11.93 -1.29 1.49
CA VAL A 187 -12.50 0.07 1.44
C VAL A 187 -13.61 0.24 2.47
N LEU A 188 -14.52 -0.72 2.58
CA LEU A 188 -15.64 -0.67 3.53
C LEU A 188 -15.15 -0.74 4.97
N VAL A 189 -14.22 -1.63 5.29
CA VAL A 189 -13.61 -1.71 6.62
C VAL A 189 -12.90 -0.40 6.96
N ASN A 190 -12.09 0.15 6.06
CA ASN A 190 -11.40 1.41 6.34
C ASN A 190 -12.38 2.59 6.51
N SER A 191 -13.39 2.68 5.63
CA SER A 191 -14.38 3.76 5.66
C SER A 191 -15.23 3.72 6.92
N THR A 192 -15.71 2.53 7.33
CA THR A 192 -16.51 2.37 8.56
C THR A 192 -15.71 2.75 9.80
N ILE A 193 -14.46 2.31 9.88
CA ILE A 193 -13.59 2.63 11.01
C ILE A 193 -13.32 4.14 11.09
N TYR A 194 -12.99 4.79 9.96
CA TYR A 194 -12.75 6.23 9.95
C TYR A 194 -14.01 7.06 10.20
N ALA A 195 -15.17 6.63 9.68
CA ALA A 195 -16.44 7.25 10.01
C ALA A 195 -16.70 7.21 11.53
N GLY A 196 -16.39 6.09 12.19
CA GLY A 196 -16.47 5.96 13.65
C GLY A 196 -15.52 6.93 14.39
N ILE A 197 -14.27 7.07 13.93
CA ILE A 197 -13.32 8.04 14.49
C ILE A 197 -13.84 9.47 14.34
N LEU A 198 -14.28 9.84 13.13
CA LEU A 198 -14.82 11.17 12.83
C LEU A 198 -16.06 11.48 13.65
N LEU A 199 -17.01 10.53 13.75
CA LEU A 199 -18.21 10.69 14.57
C LEU A 199 -17.84 10.93 16.05
N LYS A 200 -16.86 10.20 16.57
CA LYS A 200 -16.37 10.40 17.95
C LYS A 200 -15.69 11.76 18.13
N MET A 201 -14.95 12.24 17.14
CA MET A 201 -14.33 13.57 17.17
C MET A 201 -15.38 14.67 17.17
N VAL A 202 -16.41 14.56 16.31
CA VAL A 202 -17.50 15.54 16.22
C VAL A 202 -18.37 15.55 17.47
N THR A 203 -18.78 14.37 17.97
CA THR A 203 -19.68 14.25 19.13
C THR A 203 -19.08 14.71 20.45
N LYS A 204 -17.75 14.63 20.62
CA LYS A 204 -17.10 15.03 21.87
C LYS A 204 -16.90 16.54 22.02
N CYS A 205 -17.26 17.38 21.03
CA CYS A 205 -17.10 18.85 21.04
C CYS A 205 -15.74 19.34 21.60
N SER A 206 -14.73 18.48 21.58
CA SER A 206 -13.38 18.78 21.99
C SER A 206 -12.70 19.14 20.70
N MET A 207 -12.29 20.40 20.54
CA MET A 207 -11.52 20.85 19.39
C MET A 207 -10.45 19.78 19.10
N PRO A 208 -10.50 19.09 17.96
CA PRO A 208 -9.51 18.08 17.66
C PRO A 208 -8.16 18.80 17.68
N VAL A 209 -7.21 18.26 18.45
CA VAL A 209 -5.83 18.74 18.38
C VAL A 209 -5.46 18.70 16.89
N ASP A 210 -4.98 19.80 16.32
CA ASP A 210 -4.74 19.95 14.86
C ASP A 210 -4.01 18.74 14.23
N HIS A 211 -3.17 18.10 15.04
CA HIS A 211 -2.45 16.88 14.73
C HIS A 211 -3.34 15.65 14.45
N GLU A 212 -4.37 15.40 15.26
CA GLU A 212 -5.28 14.26 15.10
C GLU A 212 -6.15 14.39 13.85
N TRP A 213 -6.59 15.62 13.52
CA TRP A 213 -7.32 15.92 12.30
C TRP A 213 -6.47 15.65 11.05
N ARG A 214 -5.23 16.15 11.03
CA ARG A 214 -4.27 15.95 9.93
C ARG A 214 -4.03 14.47 9.64
N TYR A 215 -3.88 13.65 10.67
CA TYR A 215 -3.68 12.20 10.49
C TYR A 215 -4.93 11.49 10.00
N THR A 216 -6.11 11.90 10.44
CA THR A 216 -7.37 11.35 9.96
C THR A 216 -7.58 11.69 8.49
N LEU A 217 -7.25 12.92 8.08
CA LEU A 217 -7.26 13.34 6.68
C LEU A 217 -6.28 12.55 5.83
N GLN A 218 -5.02 12.38 6.28
CA GLN A 218 -4.02 11.54 5.61
C GLN A 218 -4.58 10.15 5.30
N ALA A 219 -5.23 9.55 6.29
CA ALA A 219 -5.82 8.23 6.21
C ALA A 219 -6.96 8.14 5.20
N LEU A 220 -7.85 9.15 5.19
CA LEU A 220 -8.95 9.24 4.25
C LEU A 220 -8.43 9.40 2.80
N VAL A 221 -7.39 10.21 2.59
CA VAL A 221 -6.74 10.33 1.28
C VAL A 221 -6.16 8.99 0.82
N LEU A 222 -5.55 8.21 1.73
CA LEU A 222 -5.05 6.87 1.41
C LEU A 222 -6.14 5.88 1.00
N THR A 223 -7.39 6.07 1.44
CA THR A 223 -8.52 5.21 1.04
C THR A 223 -9.06 5.51 -0.36
N LEU A 224 -8.76 6.67 -0.95
CA LEU A 224 -9.25 7.05 -2.27
C LEU A 224 -8.71 6.14 -3.38
N ALA A 225 -7.42 5.76 -3.31
CA ALA A 225 -6.81 4.88 -4.31
C ALA A 225 -7.45 3.47 -4.31
N PRO A 226 -7.57 2.77 -3.16
CA PRO A 226 -8.34 1.52 -3.08
C PRO A 226 -9.81 1.65 -3.50
N ALA A 227 -10.47 2.79 -3.24
CA ALA A 227 -11.85 3.01 -3.66
C ALA A 227 -11.96 3.13 -5.20
N ALA A 228 -11.07 3.89 -5.83
CA ALA A 228 -10.99 3.97 -7.28
C ALA A 228 -10.70 2.61 -7.94
N MET A 229 -9.83 1.81 -7.32
CA MET A 229 -9.57 0.43 -7.73
C MET A 229 -10.81 -0.45 -7.66
N ALA A 230 -11.55 -0.39 -6.54
CA ALA A 230 -12.74 -1.21 -6.34
C ALA A 230 -13.82 -0.92 -7.40
N VAL A 231 -14.07 0.37 -7.68
CA VAL A 231 -14.98 0.80 -8.74
C VAL A 231 -14.54 0.29 -10.10
N HIS A 232 -13.24 0.39 -10.41
CA HIS A 232 -12.71 -0.05 -11.69
C HIS A 232 -12.77 -1.57 -11.88
N PHE A 233 -12.45 -2.37 -10.84
CA PHE A 233 -12.62 -3.83 -10.92
C PHE A 233 -14.08 -4.23 -11.11
N THR A 234 -15.02 -3.55 -10.44
CA THR A 234 -16.45 -3.75 -10.69
C THR A 234 -16.85 -3.40 -12.11
N TYR A 235 -16.33 -2.30 -12.67
CA TYR A 235 -16.57 -1.91 -14.05
C TYR A 235 -16.06 -2.97 -15.05
N ILE A 236 -14.83 -3.46 -14.87
CA ILE A 236 -14.28 -4.51 -15.73
C ILE A 236 -15.11 -5.80 -15.61
N TYR A 237 -15.47 -6.19 -14.40
CA TYR A 237 -16.29 -7.39 -14.18
C TYR A 237 -17.63 -7.34 -14.94
N ILE A 238 -18.37 -6.24 -14.82
CA ILE A 238 -19.67 -6.05 -15.50
C ILE A 238 -19.52 -6.03 -17.03
N THR A 239 -18.40 -5.51 -17.54
CA THR A 239 -18.18 -5.37 -18.99
C THR A 239 -17.72 -6.67 -19.65
N ILE A 240 -16.97 -7.51 -18.93
CA ILE A 240 -16.65 -8.89 -19.34
C ILE A 240 -17.92 -9.73 -19.40
N ASP A 241 -18.74 -9.69 -18.34
CA ASP A 241 -19.99 -10.46 -18.22
C ASP A 241 -20.97 -10.16 -19.37
N LYS A 242 -21.07 -8.89 -19.77
CA LYS A 242 -21.92 -8.46 -20.91
C LYS A 242 -21.33 -8.72 -22.29
N ALA A 243 -20.24 -9.49 -22.40
CA ALA A 243 -19.49 -9.76 -23.63
C ALA A 243 -19.12 -8.49 -24.43
N ARG A 244 -18.99 -7.33 -23.78
CA ARG A 244 -18.66 -6.05 -24.43
C ARG A 244 -17.15 -5.87 -24.66
N LEU A 245 -16.32 -6.62 -23.94
CA LEU A 245 -14.85 -6.57 -24.04
C LEU A 245 -14.21 -7.97 -24.25
N PRO A 246 -14.59 -8.75 -25.27
CA PRO A 246 -14.09 -10.13 -25.40
C PRO A 246 -12.60 -10.22 -25.76
N THR A 247 -11.98 -9.16 -26.30
CA THR A 247 -10.60 -9.22 -26.83
C THR A 247 -9.58 -8.26 -26.20
N ASN A 248 -10.00 -7.29 -25.37
CA ASN A 248 -9.11 -6.23 -24.82
C ASN A 248 -9.17 -6.06 -23.29
N SER A 249 -9.86 -6.95 -22.55
CA SER A 249 -10.05 -6.80 -21.10
C SER A 249 -8.75 -6.81 -20.28
N PHE A 250 -7.78 -7.64 -20.68
CA PHE A 250 -6.47 -7.69 -20.04
C PHE A 250 -5.66 -6.41 -20.28
N ASP A 251 -5.79 -5.81 -21.47
CA ASP A 251 -5.11 -4.56 -21.84
C ASP A 251 -5.64 -3.37 -21.03
N GLU A 252 -6.96 -3.29 -20.85
CA GLU A 252 -7.57 -2.27 -19.99
C GLU A 252 -7.17 -2.46 -18.53
N MET A 253 -7.22 -3.69 -18.01
CA MET A 253 -6.76 -3.99 -16.66
C MET A 253 -5.30 -3.55 -16.46
N THR A 254 -4.41 -3.88 -17.40
CA THR A 254 -2.97 -3.58 -17.32
C THR A 254 -2.68 -2.08 -17.30
N ARG A 255 -3.43 -1.26 -18.06
CA ARG A 255 -3.27 0.21 -18.08
C ARG A 255 -3.48 0.83 -16.71
N TRP A 256 -4.59 0.49 -16.08
CA TRP A 256 -4.96 1.05 -14.77
C TRP A 256 -4.14 0.44 -13.64
N PHE A 257 -3.71 -0.80 -13.79
CA PHE A 257 -2.87 -1.47 -12.80
C PHE A 257 -1.54 -0.73 -12.57
N MET A 258 -0.97 -0.08 -13.58
CA MET A 258 0.20 0.79 -13.43
C MET A 258 -0.08 1.98 -12.51
N LEU A 259 -1.19 2.69 -12.77
CA LEU A 259 -1.60 3.84 -11.96
C LEU A 259 -1.83 3.42 -10.50
N TYR A 260 -2.50 2.29 -10.28
CA TYR A 260 -2.73 1.79 -8.93
C TYR A 260 -1.44 1.40 -8.22
N ASN A 261 -0.47 0.83 -8.91
CA ASN A 261 0.84 0.56 -8.33
C ASN A 261 1.59 1.84 -7.96
N VAL A 262 1.54 2.89 -8.80
CA VAL A 262 2.09 4.21 -8.44
C VAL A 262 1.42 4.74 -7.18
N LEU A 263 0.08 4.75 -7.15
CA LEU A 263 -0.67 5.32 -6.03
C LEU A 263 -0.46 4.54 -4.74
N LEU A 264 -0.52 3.21 -4.78
CA LEU A 264 -0.33 2.38 -3.58
C LEU A 264 1.11 2.44 -3.06
N SER A 265 2.11 2.43 -3.93
CA SER A 265 3.52 2.39 -3.49
C SER A 265 4.07 3.77 -3.13
N TYR A 266 3.62 4.86 -3.75
CA TYR A 266 4.25 6.17 -3.58
C TYR A 266 3.38 7.20 -2.89
N LEU A 267 2.05 7.07 -2.88
CA LEU A 267 1.22 8.01 -2.11
C LEU A 267 1.49 7.95 -0.59
N PRO A 268 1.67 6.76 0.06
CA PRO A 268 1.93 6.68 1.50
C PRO A 268 3.14 7.49 2.01
N PRO A 269 4.35 7.41 1.42
CA PRO A 269 5.50 8.18 1.90
C PRO A 269 5.31 9.69 1.74
N TRP A 270 4.73 10.13 0.62
CA TRP A 270 4.46 11.56 0.39
C TRP A 270 3.47 12.10 1.40
N LEU A 271 2.41 11.35 1.72
CA LEU A 271 1.47 11.76 2.76
C LEU A 271 2.11 11.74 4.16
N LEU A 272 3.00 10.79 4.45
CA LEU A 272 3.77 10.82 5.70
C LEU A 272 4.60 12.10 5.81
N LEU A 273 5.26 12.55 4.74
CA LEU A 273 6.00 13.81 4.74
C LEU A 273 5.11 15.05 4.93
N LEU A 274 3.95 15.07 4.29
CA LEU A 274 3.04 16.21 4.34
C LEU A 274 2.39 16.36 5.71
N PHE A 275 1.98 15.25 6.33
CA PHE A 275 1.18 15.26 7.55
C PHE A 275 1.96 14.97 8.83
N ASN A 276 3.19 14.46 8.75
CA ASN A 276 4.01 14.10 9.92
C ASN A 276 5.22 15.04 10.10
N GLU A 277 5.09 15.96 11.04
CA GLU A 277 6.14 16.94 11.34
C GLU A 277 7.40 16.30 11.93
N GLU A 278 7.26 15.24 12.74
CA GLU A 278 8.38 14.54 13.37
C GLU A 278 9.29 13.88 12.33
N ILE A 279 8.70 13.31 11.27
CA ILE A 279 9.46 12.74 10.15
C ILE A 279 10.21 13.85 9.41
N ARG A 280 9.59 15.00 9.16
CA ARG A 280 10.25 16.13 8.50
C ARG A 280 11.42 16.66 9.31
N LYS A 281 11.26 16.82 10.62
CA LYS A 281 12.34 17.23 11.54
C LYS A 281 13.48 16.21 11.52
N GLY A 282 13.16 14.91 11.58
CA GLY A 282 14.15 13.84 11.49
C GLY A 282 14.93 13.84 10.17
N LEU A 283 14.27 14.11 9.04
CA LEU A 283 14.94 14.24 7.74
C LEU A 283 15.80 15.50 7.64
N ALA A 284 15.34 16.63 8.16
CA ALA A 284 16.11 17.88 8.18
C ALA A 284 17.41 17.73 9.00
N ALA A 285 17.38 16.95 10.09
CA ALA A 285 18.55 16.65 10.91
C ALA A 285 19.60 15.79 10.18
N ILE A 286 19.18 14.93 9.23
CA ILE A 286 20.12 14.17 8.38
C ILE A 286 20.89 15.10 7.44
N GLY A 287 20.23 16.14 6.91
CA GLY A 287 20.83 17.10 5.99
C GLY A 287 21.70 18.18 6.68
N ASN A 288 21.50 18.41 7.98
CA ASN A 288 22.25 19.39 8.77
C ASN A 288 22.64 18.80 10.14
N PRO A 289 23.83 18.17 10.26
CA PRO A 289 24.30 17.61 11.53
C PRO A 289 24.53 18.67 12.63
N ALA A 290 24.49 19.96 12.29
CA ALA A 290 24.55 21.07 13.24
C ALA A 290 23.22 21.32 13.98
N VAL A 291 22.10 20.73 13.53
CA VAL A 291 20.84 20.69 14.27
C VAL A 291 20.88 19.42 15.12
N THR A 292 21.51 19.52 16.29
CA THR A 292 21.54 18.45 17.29
C THR A 292 20.13 17.91 17.57
N PRO A 293 19.98 16.59 17.76
CA PRO A 293 18.71 16.00 18.19
C PRO A 293 18.28 16.60 19.53
N LEU A 294 16.97 16.68 19.73
CA LEU A 294 16.33 16.90 21.03
C LEU A 294 17.11 16.20 22.16
N PRO A 295 17.29 16.84 23.32
CA PRO A 295 18.09 16.28 24.40
C PRO A 295 17.50 14.93 24.84
N ASP A 296 18.29 13.87 24.72
CA ASP A 296 18.15 12.66 25.52
C ASP A 296 18.52 13.02 26.97
N GLY A 297 17.56 13.59 27.69
CA GLY A 297 17.68 13.85 29.11
C GLY A 297 17.22 12.63 29.90
N ASN A 298 18.16 11.78 30.31
CA ASN A 298 17.92 10.86 31.43
C ASN A 298 17.83 11.66 32.74
N GLY A 299 16.77 12.45 32.84
CA GLY A 299 16.48 13.41 33.90
C GLY A 299 15.04 13.86 33.80
N SER A 300 14.11 12.92 33.96
CA SER A 300 12.74 13.15 34.43
C SER A 300 11.98 14.34 33.80
N CYS A 301 11.79 14.38 32.48
CA CYS A 301 10.68 15.17 31.93
C CYS A 301 9.42 14.30 31.92
N VAL A 302 8.75 14.24 33.08
CA VAL A 302 7.33 13.92 33.13
C VAL A 302 6.66 14.96 32.23
N ILE A 303 6.20 14.55 31.04
CA ILE A 303 5.11 15.28 30.40
C ILE A 303 3.95 15.12 31.37
N ARG A 304 3.77 16.09 32.27
CA ARG A 304 2.47 16.32 32.88
C ARG A 304 1.58 16.66 31.70
N ILE A 305 0.90 15.64 31.20
CA ILE A 305 -0.39 15.85 30.55
C ILE A 305 -1.14 16.71 31.56
N PRO A 306 -1.59 17.93 31.22
CA PRO A 306 -2.50 18.64 32.09
C PRO A 306 -3.71 17.71 32.20
N ILE A 307 -3.81 17.04 33.35
CA ILE A 307 -5.08 16.52 33.83
C ILE A 307 -5.91 17.79 33.98
N CYS A 308 -6.75 18.07 32.99
CA CYS A 308 -7.82 19.05 33.13
C CYS A 308 -8.62 18.62 34.36
N SER A 309 -8.37 19.29 35.47
CA SER A 309 -9.24 19.33 36.62
C SER A 309 -10.44 20.18 36.25
N ARG A 310 -11.52 19.53 35.83
CA ARG A 310 -12.93 19.74 36.20
C ARG A 310 -13.83 18.98 35.24
#